data_AF-A0ABD6CXM6-F1
#
_entry.id   AF-A0ABD6CXM6-F1
#
_cell.length_a   1.000
_cell.length_b   1.000
_cell.length_c   1.000
_cell.angle_alpha   90.00
_cell.angle_beta   90.00
_cell.angle_gamma   90.00
#
_symmetry.space_group_name_H-M   'P 1'
#
loop_
_entity.id
_entity.type
_entity.pdbx_description
1 polymer ?
#
loop_
_entity_poly.entity_id
_entity_poly.type
_entity_poly.pdbx_seq_one_letter_code
_entity_poly.pdbx_strand_id
1 'polypeptide(L)'
;MPNEDDRFGDVAEQLKQTEEGVESNNDERGDSQGEPQPDEEITTEDTGSETESTPEQNEEDVDESTGGPAFSFDETDMHGFYVREETWNGVTRMRSSVTAACSMFDVPEFEGREFQDACLRIIADHGDEVALQILRERGIEADEDRIQEVVDMLSEQATND
;
A
#
# COMPACT_ATOMS: atom_id res chain seq x y z
N MET A 1 -2.34 50.61 -2.94
CA MET A 1 -3.16 49.86 -3.90
C MET A 1 -2.31 48.69 -4.40
N PRO A 2 -2.61 47.46 -4.00
CA PRO A 2 -2.07 46.26 -4.64
C PRO A 2 -2.93 45.94 -5.88
N ASN A 3 -2.30 45.65 -7.01
CA ASN A 3 -2.98 45.41 -8.29
C ASN A 3 -3.91 44.18 -8.20
N GLU A 4 -5.16 44.38 -8.60
CA GLU A 4 -6.23 43.37 -8.63
C GLU A 4 -6.27 42.60 -9.96
N ASP A 5 -5.37 42.90 -10.90
CA ASP A 5 -5.41 42.39 -12.28
C ASP A 5 -4.79 40.99 -12.49
N ASP A 6 -4.07 40.41 -11.51
CA ASP A 6 -3.30 39.16 -11.73
C ASP A 6 -3.87 37.90 -11.03
N ARG A 7 -5.08 37.93 -10.44
CA ARG A 7 -5.61 36.74 -9.71
C ARG A 7 -6.37 35.75 -10.57
N PHE A 8 -6.78 36.13 -11.78
CA PHE A 8 -7.64 35.30 -12.65
C PHE A 8 -7.14 35.18 -14.10
N GLY A 9 -5.91 35.64 -14.39
CA GLY A 9 -5.37 35.72 -15.75
C GLY A 9 -4.98 34.38 -16.41
N ASP A 10 -4.82 33.30 -15.64
CA ASP A 10 -4.20 32.05 -16.16
C ASP A 10 -5.16 30.84 -16.27
N VAL A 11 -6.45 31.01 -15.94
CA VAL A 11 -7.47 29.95 -16.13
C VAL A 11 -8.00 29.93 -17.57
N ALA A 12 -7.97 31.08 -18.25
CA ALA A 12 -8.50 31.26 -19.60
C ALA A 12 -7.63 30.62 -20.71
N GLU A 13 -6.34 30.33 -20.45
CA GLU A 13 -5.45 29.72 -21.45
C GLU A 13 -5.37 28.18 -21.39
N GLN A 14 -5.49 27.51 -20.22
CA GLN A 14 -5.46 26.03 -20.19
C GLN A 14 -6.73 25.36 -20.75
N LEU A 15 -7.89 26.02 -20.70
CA LEU A 15 -9.13 25.52 -21.29
C LEU A 15 -9.11 25.49 -22.84
N LYS A 16 -8.12 26.10 -23.51
CA LYS A 16 -7.91 25.92 -24.96
C LYS A 16 -7.49 24.49 -25.34
N GLN A 17 -7.22 23.60 -24.38
CA GLN A 17 -7.18 22.13 -24.62
C GLN A 17 -8.55 21.51 -24.98
N THR A 18 -9.60 22.31 -25.16
CA THR A 18 -10.89 21.84 -25.71
C THR A 18 -11.02 22.12 -27.22
N GLU A 19 -9.95 22.57 -27.89
CA GLU A 19 -9.83 22.61 -29.34
C GLU A 19 -9.49 21.20 -29.87
N GLU A 20 -10.52 20.46 -30.26
CA GLU A 20 -10.59 19.44 -31.33
C GLU A 20 -11.49 18.26 -30.94
N GLY A 21 -12.77 18.39 -31.30
CA GLY A 21 -13.59 17.25 -31.73
C GLY A 21 -14.47 16.61 -30.65
N VAL A 22 -15.74 17.00 -30.65
CA VAL A 22 -16.85 16.23 -31.27
C VAL A 22 -18.16 16.76 -30.71
N GLU A 23 -18.95 17.39 -31.59
CA GLU A 23 -20.34 17.74 -31.35
C GLU A 23 -21.18 16.47 -31.19
N SER A 24 -22.08 16.43 -30.19
CA SER A 24 -23.32 15.70 -30.33
C SER A 24 -24.38 16.19 -29.33
N ASN A 25 -25.37 16.92 -29.86
CA ASN A 25 -26.65 17.24 -29.20
C ASN A 25 -27.39 15.96 -28.79
N ASN A 26 -28.07 15.93 -27.63
CA ASN A 26 -29.51 15.63 -27.56
C ASN A 26 -30.13 15.89 -26.17
N ASP A 27 -31.41 16.28 -26.20
CA ASP A 27 -32.39 16.62 -25.17
C ASP A 27 -32.46 15.76 -23.89
N GLU A 28 -32.82 16.35 -22.74
CA GLU A 28 -34.18 16.26 -22.14
C GLU A 28 -34.28 16.94 -20.74
N ARG A 29 -35.54 17.27 -20.40
CA ARG A 29 -36.03 18.20 -19.36
C ARG A 29 -35.85 17.72 -17.91
N GLY A 30 -35.80 18.68 -16.98
CA GLY A 30 -36.02 18.44 -15.56
C GLY A 30 -35.90 19.69 -14.69
N ASP A 31 -36.99 20.46 -14.62
CA ASP A 31 -37.18 21.64 -13.76
C ASP A 31 -37.27 21.26 -12.28
N SER A 32 -36.44 21.87 -11.43
CA SER A 32 -36.66 21.99 -9.97
C SER A 32 -35.71 23.06 -9.39
N GLN A 33 -36.23 24.30 -9.30
CA GLN A 33 -35.70 25.34 -8.41
C GLN A 33 -36.11 25.09 -6.95
N GLY A 34 -35.24 25.41 -5.99
CA GLY A 34 -35.64 25.73 -4.62
C GLY A 34 -34.62 25.39 -3.54
N GLU A 35 -33.72 26.35 -3.24
CA GLU A 35 -32.77 26.36 -2.11
C GLU A 35 -33.49 26.61 -0.73
N PRO A 36 -32.82 27.00 0.40
CA PRO A 36 -32.17 26.16 1.42
C PRO A 36 -32.59 26.53 2.88
N GLN A 37 -31.81 26.07 3.89
CA GLN A 37 -31.59 26.57 5.28
C GLN A 37 -32.37 25.95 6.47
N PRO A 38 -31.95 26.15 7.76
CA PRO A 38 -30.66 25.78 8.40
C PRO A 38 -30.82 25.29 9.87
N ASP A 39 -29.68 25.12 10.55
CA ASP A 39 -29.44 25.16 12.02
C ASP A 39 -29.95 24.03 12.93
N GLU A 40 -29.02 23.29 13.54
CA GLU A 40 -28.72 23.55 14.95
C GLU A 40 -27.28 23.12 15.33
N GLU A 41 -26.60 24.12 15.87
CA GLU A 41 -25.31 24.17 16.54
C GLU A 41 -25.31 23.34 17.84
N ILE A 42 -24.28 22.50 18.06
CA ILE A 42 -23.72 22.32 19.41
C ILE A 42 -22.19 22.38 19.32
N THR A 43 -21.71 23.58 19.62
CA THR A 43 -20.40 23.92 20.16
C THR A 43 -20.10 23.16 21.46
N THR A 44 -18.89 22.64 21.60
CA THR A 44 -18.06 22.84 22.81
C THR A 44 -16.59 22.62 22.43
N GLU A 45 -15.89 23.74 22.28
CA GLU A 45 -14.43 23.80 22.41
C GLU A 45 -14.02 23.68 23.88
N ASP A 46 -12.73 23.37 24.04
CA ASP A 46 -11.86 23.71 25.17
C ASP A 46 -11.99 22.80 26.40
N THR A 47 -10.91 22.20 26.90
CA THR A 47 -10.05 22.92 27.84
C THR A 47 -8.68 22.26 27.96
N GLY A 48 -7.64 23.04 27.65
CA GLY A 48 -6.61 23.40 28.62
C GLY A 48 -5.72 22.31 29.19
N SER A 49 -4.51 22.27 28.64
CA SER A 49 -3.25 21.95 29.32
C SER A 49 -3.15 22.53 30.74
N GLU A 50 -2.58 21.73 31.65
CA GLU A 50 -1.61 22.04 32.73
C GLU A 50 -1.94 21.31 34.03
N THR A 51 -1.03 20.43 34.47
CA THR A 51 -0.48 20.45 35.85
C THR A 51 0.70 19.49 35.97
N GLU A 52 1.87 20.10 36.15
CA GLU A 52 3.08 19.52 36.74
C GLU A 52 2.79 18.98 38.14
N SER A 53 3.26 17.77 38.45
CA SER A 53 3.57 17.32 39.81
C SER A 53 4.45 16.07 39.75
N THR A 54 5.74 16.25 39.97
CA THR A 54 6.70 15.18 40.27
C THR A 54 6.65 14.89 41.77
N PRO A 55 6.43 13.64 42.20
CA PRO A 55 6.86 13.19 43.52
C PRO A 55 8.09 12.28 43.37
N GLU A 56 9.23 12.75 43.88
CA GLU A 56 10.35 11.87 44.24
C GLU A 56 9.90 10.98 45.40
N GLN A 57 9.79 9.67 45.17
CA GLN A 57 9.75 8.66 46.23
C GLN A 57 10.54 7.41 45.83
N ASN A 58 11.74 7.34 46.41
CA ASN A 58 12.32 6.20 47.13
C ASN A 58 12.56 4.87 46.39
N GLU A 59 13.84 4.49 46.32
CA GLU A 59 14.32 3.16 45.93
C GLU A 59 13.77 2.08 46.88
N GLU A 60 12.82 1.28 46.40
CA GLU A 60 12.66 -0.11 46.81
C GLU A 60 12.62 -0.97 45.54
N ASP A 61 13.60 -1.87 45.46
CA ASP A 61 13.75 -2.93 44.47
C ASP A 61 12.56 -3.91 44.61
N VAL A 62 11.43 -3.53 44.00
CA VAL A 62 10.21 -4.33 43.93
C VAL A 62 10.11 -4.86 42.50
N ASP A 63 10.50 -6.12 42.37
CA ASP A 63 9.92 -7.12 41.47
C ASP A 63 9.18 -6.54 40.27
N GLU A 64 9.90 -6.53 39.14
CA GLU A 64 9.39 -6.53 37.76
C GLU A 64 7.89 -6.25 37.70
N SER A 65 7.54 -4.96 37.66
CA SER A 65 6.16 -4.52 37.47
C SER A 65 5.61 -5.22 36.22
N THR A 66 4.86 -6.29 36.44
CA THR A 66 4.02 -6.97 35.44
C THR A 66 2.83 -6.08 35.09
N GLY A 67 3.06 -4.77 34.95
CA GLY A 67 2.13 -3.75 34.47
C GLY A 67 2.07 -3.69 32.94
N GLY A 68 2.44 -4.80 32.27
CA GLY A 68 2.13 -4.99 30.86
C GLY A 68 0.63 -5.19 30.67
N PRO A 69 0.09 -4.90 29.47
CA PRO A 69 -1.29 -5.20 29.14
C PRO A 69 -1.65 -6.65 29.51
N ALA A 70 -2.91 -6.89 29.86
CA ALA A 70 -3.41 -8.22 30.29
C ALA A 70 -3.13 -9.35 29.28
N PHE A 71 -2.78 -8.99 28.04
CA PHE A 71 -2.21 -9.85 27.03
C PHE A 71 -0.89 -9.23 26.55
N SER A 72 0.18 -10.02 26.56
CA SER A 72 1.43 -9.66 25.88
C SER A 72 1.19 -9.61 24.37
N PHE A 73 1.75 -8.60 23.71
CA PHE A 73 1.80 -8.59 22.25
C PHE A 73 2.95 -9.50 21.81
N ASP A 74 2.68 -10.35 20.82
CA ASP A 74 3.74 -11.05 20.11
C ASP A 74 4.51 -10.04 19.24
N GLU A 75 5.82 -10.18 19.20
CA GLU A 75 6.68 -9.37 18.34
C GLU A 75 6.32 -9.66 16.88
N THR A 76 5.92 -8.61 16.15
CA THR A 76 5.60 -8.69 14.73
C THR A 76 6.64 -7.90 13.95
N ASP A 77 7.50 -8.60 13.22
CA ASP A 77 8.46 -7.98 12.32
C ASP A 77 7.80 -7.57 11.00
N MET A 78 7.96 -6.29 10.64
CA MET A 78 7.49 -5.79 9.35
C MET A 78 8.60 -5.96 8.30
N HIS A 79 8.36 -6.82 7.31
CA HIS A 79 9.25 -7.01 6.18
C HIS A 79 8.76 -6.21 4.96
N GLY A 80 9.65 -5.43 4.32
CA GLY A 80 9.33 -4.62 3.15
C GLY A 80 10.38 -4.77 2.04
N PHE A 81 9.95 -4.71 0.78
CA PHE A 81 10.81 -4.75 -0.39
C PHE A 81 10.92 -3.38 -1.06
N TYR A 82 12.11 -3.06 -1.57
CA TYR A 82 12.31 -1.92 -2.45
C TYR A 82 12.21 -2.39 -3.90
N VAL A 83 11.02 -2.20 -4.49
CA VAL A 83 10.72 -2.61 -5.86
C VAL A 83 10.55 -1.40 -6.76
N ARG A 84 10.94 -1.56 -8.03
CA ARG A 84 10.69 -0.55 -9.06
C ARG A 84 9.20 -0.47 -9.35
N GLU A 85 8.74 0.69 -9.82
CA GLU A 85 7.31 0.93 -10.08
C GLU A 85 6.76 -0.02 -11.15
N GLU A 86 7.53 -0.31 -12.20
CA GLU A 86 7.10 -1.25 -13.24
C GLU A 86 6.88 -2.67 -12.68
N THR A 87 7.73 -3.11 -11.76
CA THR A 87 7.63 -4.42 -11.12
C THR A 87 6.41 -4.48 -10.22
N TRP A 88 6.18 -3.42 -9.42
CA TRP A 88 5.03 -3.32 -8.53
C TRP A 88 3.69 -3.30 -9.30
N ASN A 89 3.64 -2.56 -10.41
CA ASN A 89 2.48 -2.54 -11.29
C ASN A 89 2.22 -3.91 -11.94
N GLY A 90 3.28 -4.65 -12.29
CA GLY A 90 3.20 -6.03 -12.77
C GLY A 90 2.52 -6.96 -11.76
N VAL A 91 2.98 -6.92 -10.50
CA VAL A 91 2.39 -7.72 -9.40
C VAL A 91 0.93 -7.34 -9.15
N THR A 92 0.60 -6.04 -9.17
CA THR A 92 -0.77 -5.56 -8.98
C THR A 92 -1.70 -6.04 -10.10
N ARG A 93 -1.24 -6.04 -11.35
CA ARG A 93 -1.99 -6.63 -12.47
C ARG A 93 -2.15 -8.14 -12.32
N MET A 94 -1.09 -8.83 -11.92
CA MET A 94 -1.11 -10.28 -11.67
C MET A 94 -2.15 -10.64 -10.60
N ARG A 95 -2.30 -9.83 -9.54
CA ARG A 95 -3.32 -10.03 -8.51
C ARG A 95 -4.72 -10.15 -9.12
N SER A 96 -5.10 -9.23 -10.02
CA SER A 96 -6.40 -9.29 -10.69
C SER A 96 -6.58 -10.58 -11.50
N SER A 97 -5.53 -11.05 -12.17
CA SER A 97 -5.56 -12.32 -12.91
C SER A 97 -5.68 -13.53 -11.97
N VAL A 98 -4.98 -13.54 -10.83
CA VAL A 98 -5.08 -14.58 -9.81
C VAL A 98 -6.49 -14.59 -9.20
N THR A 99 -7.05 -13.42 -8.86
CA THR A 99 -8.45 -13.32 -8.38
C THR A 99 -9.45 -13.88 -9.38
N ALA A 100 -9.28 -13.57 -10.67
CA ALA A 100 -10.13 -14.13 -11.72
C ALA A 100 -10.01 -15.66 -11.82
N ALA A 101 -8.79 -16.20 -11.70
CA ALA A 101 -8.55 -17.64 -11.71
C ALA A 101 -9.14 -18.34 -10.47
N CYS A 102 -8.88 -17.83 -9.26
CA CYS A 102 -9.41 -18.35 -8.00
C CYS A 102 -10.94 -18.33 -7.97
N SER A 103 -11.56 -17.29 -8.54
CA SER A 103 -13.02 -17.21 -8.71
C SER A 103 -13.61 -18.40 -9.48
N MET A 104 -12.86 -19.00 -10.41
CA MET A 104 -13.32 -20.20 -11.15
C MET A 104 -13.38 -21.46 -10.28
N PHE A 105 -12.77 -21.42 -9.09
CA PHE A 105 -12.73 -22.51 -8.11
C PHE A 105 -13.47 -22.15 -6.82
N ASP A 106 -14.48 -21.27 -6.90
CA ASP A 106 -15.31 -20.83 -5.78
C ASP A 106 -14.55 -20.09 -4.65
N VAL A 107 -13.39 -19.50 -4.97
CA VAL A 107 -12.62 -18.61 -4.07
C VAL A 107 -12.62 -17.21 -4.67
N PRO A 108 -13.72 -16.43 -4.51
CA PRO A 108 -13.88 -15.15 -5.18
C PRO A 108 -13.02 -14.03 -4.58
N GLU A 109 -12.66 -14.14 -3.30
CA GLU A 109 -11.93 -13.11 -2.55
C GLU A 109 -10.86 -13.77 -1.66
N PHE A 110 -9.74 -13.06 -1.48
CA PHE A 110 -8.66 -13.41 -0.57
C PHE A 110 -8.06 -12.13 0.00
N GLU A 111 -7.51 -12.21 1.20
CA GLU A 111 -6.87 -11.06 1.85
C GLU A 111 -5.56 -10.68 1.16
N GLY A 112 -5.14 -9.41 1.33
CA GLY A 112 -3.86 -8.95 0.81
C GLY A 112 -2.68 -9.75 1.37
N ARG A 113 -2.76 -10.17 2.64
CA ARG A 113 -1.75 -11.00 3.30
C ARG A 113 -1.68 -12.40 2.68
N GLU A 114 -2.82 -13.03 2.40
CA GLU A 114 -2.87 -14.37 1.79
C GLU A 114 -2.22 -14.36 0.40
N PHE A 115 -2.50 -13.34 -0.39
CA PHE A 115 -1.84 -13.16 -1.69
C PHE A 115 -0.33 -12.97 -1.57
N GLN A 116 0.11 -12.11 -0.64
CA GLN A 116 1.53 -11.84 -0.42
C GLN A 116 2.27 -13.09 0.08
N ASP A 117 1.70 -13.82 1.03
CA ASP A 117 2.24 -15.07 1.55
C ASP A 117 2.34 -16.14 0.45
N ALA A 118 1.31 -16.29 -0.39
CA ALA A 118 1.34 -17.19 -1.54
C ALA A 118 2.44 -16.82 -2.55
N CYS A 119 2.59 -15.53 -2.89
CA CYS A 119 3.68 -15.06 -3.73
C CYS A 119 5.06 -15.38 -3.13
N LEU A 120 5.24 -15.15 -1.83
CA LEU A 120 6.53 -15.39 -1.18
C LEU A 120 6.86 -16.88 -1.08
N ARG A 121 5.88 -17.76 -0.87
CA ARG A 121 6.10 -19.21 -0.91
C ARG A 121 6.52 -19.68 -2.30
N ILE A 122 5.85 -19.20 -3.35
CA ILE A 122 6.25 -19.51 -4.73
C ILE A 122 7.67 -19.02 -5.00
N ILE A 123 8.02 -17.80 -4.59
CA ILE A 123 9.38 -17.28 -4.79
C ILE A 123 10.42 -18.11 -4.03
N ALA A 124 10.11 -18.57 -2.82
CA ALA A 124 11.01 -19.40 -2.02
C ALA A 124 11.27 -20.76 -2.67
N ASP A 125 10.26 -21.34 -3.34
CA ASP A 125 10.37 -22.63 -4.02
C ASP A 125 11.03 -22.54 -5.42
N HIS A 126 11.10 -21.34 -6.00
CA HIS A 126 11.63 -21.07 -7.35
C HIS A 126 12.90 -20.18 -7.32
N GLY A 127 13.85 -20.52 -6.45
CA GLY A 127 15.10 -19.75 -6.29
C GLY A 127 16.00 -19.73 -7.53
N ASP A 128 15.91 -20.77 -8.37
CA ASP A 128 16.56 -20.89 -9.68
C ASP A 128 16.05 -19.83 -10.66
N GLU A 129 14.73 -19.62 -10.74
CA GLU A 129 14.12 -18.60 -11.59
C GLU A 129 14.53 -17.19 -11.14
N VAL A 130 14.65 -16.97 -9.83
CA VAL A 130 15.15 -15.71 -9.26
C VAL A 130 16.60 -15.47 -9.68
N ALA A 131 17.47 -16.48 -9.58
CA ALA A 131 18.86 -16.38 -10.00
C ALA A 131 18.97 -16.11 -11.51
N LEU A 132 18.19 -16.80 -12.33
CA LEU A 132 18.10 -16.58 -13.77
C LEU A 132 17.68 -15.15 -14.11
N GLN A 133 16.67 -14.61 -13.44
CA GLN A 133 16.21 -13.25 -13.67
C GLN A 133 17.30 -12.22 -13.37
N ILE A 134 18.04 -12.37 -12.27
CA ILE A 134 19.15 -11.47 -11.91
C ILE A 134 20.27 -11.53 -12.95
N LEU A 135 20.65 -12.74 -13.39
CA LEU A 135 21.72 -12.92 -14.38
C LEU A 135 21.32 -12.35 -15.74
N ARG A 136 20.06 -12.53 -16.15
CA ARG A 136 19.48 -11.94 -17.36
C ARG A 136 19.53 -10.42 -17.33
N GLU A 137 19.15 -9.79 -16.22
CA GLU A 137 19.23 -8.32 -16.07
C GLU A 137 20.66 -7.78 -16.12
N ARG A 138 21.64 -8.62 -15.75
CA ARG A 138 23.07 -8.30 -15.88
C ARG A 138 23.65 -8.61 -17.26
N GLY A 139 22.86 -9.17 -18.18
CA GLY A 139 23.31 -9.57 -19.52
C GLY A 139 24.25 -10.78 -19.50
N ILE A 140 24.13 -11.64 -18.48
CA ILE A 140 24.92 -12.86 -18.35
C ILE A 140 24.07 -14.02 -18.88
N GLU A 141 24.52 -14.66 -19.96
CA GLU A 141 23.96 -15.92 -20.42
C GLU A 141 24.40 -17.02 -19.46
N ALA A 142 23.42 -17.72 -18.89
CA ALA A 142 23.66 -18.81 -17.97
C ALA A 142 22.83 -20.02 -18.39
N ASP A 143 23.40 -21.19 -18.14
CA ASP A 143 22.76 -22.48 -18.37
C ASP A 143 21.75 -22.76 -17.25
N GLU A 144 20.49 -22.95 -17.62
CA GLU A 144 19.37 -23.14 -16.69
C GLU A 144 19.59 -24.39 -15.83
N ASP A 145 20.02 -25.49 -16.45
CA ASP A 145 20.31 -26.77 -15.78
C ASP A 145 21.39 -26.59 -14.71
N ARG A 146 22.41 -25.79 -15.02
CA ARG A 146 23.52 -25.52 -14.10
C ARG A 146 23.08 -24.66 -12.91
N ILE A 147 22.18 -23.71 -13.12
CA ILE A 147 21.64 -22.87 -12.05
C ILE A 147 20.78 -23.70 -11.12
N GLN A 148 19.88 -24.53 -11.67
CA GLN A 148 19.06 -25.43 -10.89
C GLN A 148 19.92 -26.33 -9.99
N GLU A 149 20.94 -26.98 -10.56
CA GLU A 149 21.87 -27.84 -9.80
C GLU A 149 22.51 -27.10 -8.61
N VAL A 150 22.93 -25.84 -8.83
CA VAL A 150 23.58 -25.04 -7.78
C VAL A 150 22.57 -24.63 -6.70
N VAL A 151 21.37 -24.21 -7.09
CA VAL A 151 20.33 -23.80 -6.14
C VAL A 151 19.86 -24.99 -5.31
N ASP A 152 19.59 -26.14 -5.93
CA ASP A 152 19.17 -27.36 -5.23
C ASP A 152 20.23 -27.80 -4.21
N MET A 153 21.50 -27.83 -4.62
CA MET A 153 22.61 -28.19 -3.73
C MET A 153 22.69 -27.27 -2.50
N LEU A 154 22.41 -25.97 -2.65
CA LEU A 154 22.45 -25.01 -1.54
C LEU A 154 21.19 -25.08 -0.66
N SER A 155 20.02 -25.31 -1.25
CA SER A 155 18.76 -25.48 -0.54
C SER A 155 18.74 -26.75 0.31
N GLU A 156 19.32 -27.85 -0.19
CA GLU A 156 19.51 -29.09 0.57
C GLU A 156 20.48 -28.92 1.74
N GLN A 157 21.51 -28.08 1.59
CA GLN A 157 22.41 -27.77 2.71
C GLN A 157 21.69 -26.99 3.81
N ALA A 158 20.85 -26.01 3.44
CA ALA A 158 20.11 -25.19 4.39
C ALA A 158 19.03 -25.96 5.17
N THR A 159 18.56 -27.10 4.68
CA THR A 159 17.55 -27.94 5.37
C THR A 159 18.15 -29.01 6.28
N ASN A 160 19.47 -29.23 6.21
CA ASN A 160 20.18 -30.23 7.03
C ASN A 160 20.91 -29.64 8.24
N ASP A 161 20.89 -28.31 8.41
CA ASP A 161 21.33 -27.58 9.62
C ASP A 161 20.13 -27.26 10.55
#